data_AF-A0A5J4RY80-F1
#
_entry.id   AF-A0A5J4RY80-F1
#
_cell.length_a   1.000
_cell.length_b   1.000
_cell.length_c   1.000
_cell.angle_alpha   90.00
_cell.angle_beta   90.00
_cell.angle_gamma   90.00
#
_symmetry.space_group_name_H-M   'P 1'
#
loop_
_entity.id
_entity.type
_entity.pdbx_description
1 polymer ?
#
loop_
_entity_poly.entity_id
_entity_poly.type
_entity_poly.pdbx_seq_one_letter_code
_entity_poly.pdbx_strand_id
1 'polypeptide(L)'
;MKQLKTVPHLRDNELLQRLSKEKDLRAFRDWQIITAVQTHTGKKAEEIASVLGVSISKVYHPIQQYNQLGPSWRTNKKRGGRREARSLMTLEEESKILKQIEKQWQRKK
;
A
#
# COMPACT_ATOMS: atom_id res chain seq x y z
N MET A 1 -9.99 -23.73 6.21
CA MET A 1 -9.35 -22.44 5.87
C MET A 1 -7.85 -22.68 5.69
N LYS A 2 -7.22 -22.14 4.65
CA LYS A 2 -5.75 -22.26 4.46
C LYS A 2 -5.03 -21.70 5.69
N GLN A 3 -4.02 -22.41 6.18
CA GLN A 3 -3.21 -21.94 7.30
C GLN A 3 -2.52 -20.63 6.92
N LEU A 4 -2.56 -19.64 7.83
CA LEU A 4 -1.85 -18.38 7.68
C LEU A 4 -0.34 -18.63 7.85
N LYS A 5 0.39 -18.63 6.73
CA LYS A 5 1.84 -18.86 6.70
C LYS A 5 2.49 -18.00 5.63
N THR A 6 3.69 -17.50 5.90
CA THR A 6 4.53 -16.86 4.89
C THR A 6 5.38 -17.91 4.16
N VAL A 7 5.66 -17.66 2.89
CA VAL A 7 6.77 -18.33 2.18
C VAL A 7 8.05 -17.63 2.61
N PRO A 8 9.10 -18.37 3.04
CA PRO A 8 10.33 -17.80 3.57
C PRO A 8 11.21 -17.24 2.43
N HIS A 9 10.75 -16.14 1.82
CA HIS A 9 11.53 -15.40 0.81
C HIS A 9 12.66 -14.58 1.42
N LEU A 10 12.53 -14.22 2.70
CA LEU A 10 13.52 -13.50 3.50
C LEU A 10 13.67 -14.18 4.84
N ARG A 11 14.89 -14.12 5.40
CA ARG A 11 15.16 -14.52 6.78
C ARG A 11 14.58 -13.49 7.75
N ASP A 12 14.37 -13.90 9.00
CA ASP A 12 13.80 -13.02 10.04
C ASP A 12 14.65 -11.75 10.24
N ASN A 13 15.97 -11.89 10.22
CA ASN A 13 16.89 -10.75 10.32
C ASN A 13 16.75 -9.78 9.13
N GLU A 14 16.51 -10.30 7.93
CA GLU A 14 16.35 -9.47 6.73
C GLU A 14 15.01 -8.73 6.76
N LEU A 15 13.94 -9.37 7.26
CA LEU A 15 12.65 -8.72 7.49
C LEU A 15 12.76 -7.60 8.52
N LEU A 16 13.49 -7.81 9.62
CA LEU A 16 13.70 -6.77 10.64
C LEU A 16 14.52 -5.60 10.09
N GLN A 17 15.58 -5.87 9.31
CA GLN A 17 16.34 -4.82 8.63
C GLN A 17 15.51 -4.08 7.58
N ARG A 18 14.61 -4.77 6.88
CA ARG A 18 13.67 -4.16 5.94
C ARG A 18 12.71 -3.23 6.67
N LEU A 19 12.15 -3.70 7.79
CA LEU A 19 11.22 -2.96 8.62
C LEU A 19 11.86 -1.68 9.19
N SER A 20 13.11 -1.74 9.65
CA SER A 20 13.80 -0.57 10.22
C SER A 20 14.17 0.50 9.19
N LYS A 21 14.35 0.12 7.93
CA LYS A 21 14.67 1.04 6.83
C LYS A 21 13.43 1.67 6.19
N GLU A 22 12.25 1.14 6.47
CA GLU A 22 11.01 1.54 5.81
C GLU A 22 10.48 2.87 6.36
N LYS A 23 10.31 3.86 5.47
CA LYS A 23 9.84 5.21 5.85
C LYS A 23 8.35 5.40 5.60
N ASP A 24 7.76 4.68 4.65
CA ASP A 24 6.32 4.77 4.39
C ASP A 24 5.53 4.02 5.46
N LEU A 25 4.59 4.70 6.12
CA LEU A 25 3.88 4.17 7.28
C LEU A 25 2.98 2.98 6.92
N ARG A 26 2.45 2.97 5.69
CA ARG A 26 1.69 1.84 5.15
C ARG A 26 2.64 0.69 4.82
N ALA A 27 3.76 0.99 4.16
CA ALA A 27 4.84 0.06 3.88
C ALA A 27 5.27 -0.67 5.16
N PHE A 28 5.57 0.10 6.19
CA PHE A 28 5.91 -0.35 7.52
C PHE A 28 4.84 -1.28 8.09
N ARG A 29 3.56 -0.88 8.11
CA ARG A 29 2.48 -1.72 8.68
C ARG A 29 2.36 -3.08 8.00
N ASP A 30 2.42 -3.16 6.66
CA ASP A 30 2.31 -4.49 6.06
C ASP A 30 3.61 -5.31 6.20
N TRP A 31 4.77 -4.69 6.34
CA TRP A 31 5.99 -5.41 6.76
C TRP A 31 5.88 -5.92 8.20
N GLN A 32 5.29 -5.16 9.12
CA GLN A 32 5.01 -5.66 10.48
C GLN A 32 4.10 -6.89 10.45
N ILE A 33 3.08 -6.91 9.59
CA ILE A 33 2.20 -8.06 9.41
C ILE A 33 2.99 -9.27 8.91
N ILE A 34 3.82 -9.10 7.88
CA ILE A 34 4.65 -10.19 7.32
C ILE A 34 5.59 -10.75 8.37
N THR A 35 6.31 -9.87 9.09
CA THR A 35 7.22 -10.27 10.16
C THR A 35 6.48 -11.02 11.26
N ALA A 36 5.34 -10.51 11.75
CA ALA A 36 4.57 -11.15 12.80
C ALA A 36 4.06 -12.55 12.41
N VAL A 37 3.61 -12.74 11.16
CA VAL A 37 3.17 -14.05 10.67
C VAL A 37 4.36 -15.02 10.57
N GLN A 38 5.53 -14.54 10.17
CA GLN A 38 6.72 -15.37 10.02
C GLN A 38 7.32 -15.76 11.38
N THR A 39 7.42 -14.84 12.33
CA THR A 39 8.01 -15.09 13.66
C THR A 39 7.06 -15.85 14.58
N HIS A 40 5.75 -15.71 14.39
CA HIS A 40 4.73 -16.37 15.21
C HIS A 40 3.97 -17.44 14.40
N THR A 41 4.72 -18.41 13.87
CA THR A 41 4.14 -19.51 13.08
C THR A 41 3.05 -20.25 13.85
N GLY A 42 1.90 -20.48 13.21
CA GLY A 42 0.77 -21.23 13.79
C GLY A 42 -0.29 -20.35 14.46
N LYS A 43 -0.05 -19.05 14.63
CA LYS A 43 -1.05 -18.10 15.10
C LYS A 43 -2.14 -17.86 14.04
N LYS A 44 -3.38 -17.66 14.50
CA LYS A 44 -4.51 -17.31 13.64
C LYS A 44 -4.42 -15.86 13.19
N ALA A 45 -5.03 -15.55 12.05
CA ALA A 45 -5.11 -14.18 11.53
C ALA A 45 -5.81 -13.23 12.51
N GLU A 46 -6.80 -13.73 13.26
CA GLU A 46 -7.54 -12.97 14.29
C GLU A 46 -6.63 -12.48 15.42
N GLU A 47 -5.72 -13.34 15.89
CA GLU A 47 -4.78 -13.01 16.96
C GLU A 47 -3.79 -11.94 16.48
N ILE A 48 -3.23 -12.10 15.28
CA ILE A 48 -2.32 -11.12 14.69
C ILE A 48 -3.02 -9.80 14.41
N ALA A 49 -4.25 -9.85 13.89
CA ALA A 49 -5.08 -8.68 13.64
C ALA A 49 -5.35 -7.88 14.93
N SER A 50 -5.69 -8.58 16.02
CA SER A 50 -5.93 -8.00 17.33
C SER A 50 -4.67 -7.30 17.88
N VAL A 51 -3.52 -7.99 17.88
CA VAL A 51 -2.25 -7.43 18.38
C VAL A 51 -1.79 -6.23 17.58
N LEU A 52 -1.97 -6.25 16.26
CA LEU A 52 -1.54 -5.16 15.38
C LEU A 52 -2.59 -4.06 15.19
N GLY A 53 -3.79 -4.20 15.76
CA GLY A 53 -4.89 -3.24 15.62
C GLY A 53 -5.34 -3.05 14.17
N VAL A 54 -5.41 -4.14 13.39
CA VAL A 54 -5.84 -4.13 11.97
C VAL A 54 -7.00 -5.09 11.74
N SER A 55 -7.69 -4.95 10.60
CA SER A 55 -8.71 -5.93 10.23
C SER A 55 -8.10 -7.26 9.76
N ILE A 56 -8.85 -8.36 9.91
CA ILE A 56 -8.42 -9.69 9.46
C ILE A 56 -8.10 -9.69 7.96
N SER A 57 -8.92 -9.04 7.13
CA SER A 57 -8.68 -8.92 5.69
C SER A 57 -7.36 -8.21 5.36
N LYS A 58 -6.97 -7.23 6.21
CA LYS A 58 -5.70 -6.51 6.08
C LYS A 58 -4.50 -7.37 6.44
N VAL A 59 -4.66 -8.45 7.21
CA VAL A 59 -3.61 -9.46 7.44
C VAL A 59 -3.43 -10.34 6.21
N TYR A 60 -4.52 -10.85 5.63
CA TYR A 60 -4.43 -11.77 4.49
C TYR A 60 -3.85 -11.14 3.23
N HIS A 61 -4.23 -9.89 2.91
CA HIS A 61 -3.84 -9.28 1.64
C HIS A 61 -2.31 -9.13 1.47
N PRO A 62 -1.55 -8.56 2.43
CA PRO A 62 -0.09 -8.52 2.39
C PRO A 62 0.57 -9.89 2.31
N ILE A 63 0.09 -10.86 3.08
CA ILE A 63 0.66 -12.21 3.12
C ILE A 63 0.48 -12.90 1.77
N GLN A 64 -0.69 -12.80 1.16
CA GLN A 64 -0.93 -13.37 -0.16
C GLN A 64 -0.01 -12.75 -1.22
N GLN A 65 0.11 -11.42 -1.22
CA GLN A 65 0.96 -10.70 -2.19
C GLN A 65 2.44 -11.01 -1.98
N TYR A 66 2.90 -11.04 -0.73
CA TYR A 66 4.27 -11.40 -0.38
C TYR A 66 4.59 -12.85 -0.76
N ASN A 67 3.69 -13.79 -0.49
CA ASN A 67 3.90 -15.19 -0.85
C ASN A 67 4.03 -15.38 -2.36
N GLN A 68 3.30 -14.60 -3.16
CA GLN A 68 3.31 -14.69 -4.62
C GLN A 68 4.51 -13.97 -5.27
N LEU A 69 4.84 -12.77 -4.80
CA LEU A 69 5.78 -11.86 -5.48
C LEU A 69 7.09 -11.64 -4.71
N GLY A 70 7.22 -12.25 -3.53
CA GLY A 70 8.35 -12.06 -2.63
C GLY A 70 8.51 -10.60 -2.21
N PRO A 71 9.73 -10.15 -1.86
CA PRO A 71 9.99 -8.81 -1.33
C PRO A 71 9.65 -7.65 -2.29
N SER A 72 9.54 -7.95 -3.59
CA SER A 72 9.25 -6.99 -4.65
C SER A 72 7.78 -6.54 -4.69
N TRP A 73 6.87 -7.24 -4.00
CA TRP A 73 5.43 -6.94 -4.07
C TRP A 73 5.07 -5.49 -3.68
N ARG A 74 5.90 -4.87 -2.84
CA ARG A 74 5.71 -3.51 -2.34
C ARG A 74 6.38 -2.44 -3.22
N THR A 75 7.38 -2.79 -4.02
CA THR A 75 8.18 -1.81 -4.79
C THR A 75 7.40 -1.17 -5.94
N ASN A 76 6.28 -1.78 -6.34
CA ASN A 76 5.53 -1.38 -7.54
C ASN A 76 4.26 -0.56 -7.28
N LYS A 77 3.86 -0.30 -6.03
CA LYS A 77 2.61 0.43 -5.75
C LYS A 77 2.85 1.94 -5.69
N LYS A 78 3.13 2.57 -6.83
CA LYS A 78 2.82 4.01 -6.99
C LYS A 78 1.31 4.17 -6.88
N ARG A 79 0.82 4.55 -5.70
CA ARG A 79 -0.60 4.90 -5.51
C ARG A 79 -0.82 6.30 -6.04
N GLY A 80 -1.75 6.47 -6.97
CA GLY A 80 -1.99 7.73 -7.67
C GLY A 80 -1.91 7.51 -9.17
N GLY A 81 -1.71 8.58 -9.94
CA GLY A 81 -1.50 8.48 -11.39
C GLY A 81 -2.73 8.08 -12.21
N ARG A 82 -3.91 7.86 -11.60
CA ARG A 82 -5.16 7.71 -12.37
C ARG A 82 -5.39 8.92 -13.27
N ARG A 83 -5.04 10.11 -12.78
CA ARG A 83 -5.11 11.34 -13.58
C ARG A 83 -4.08 11.33 -14.69
N GLU A 84 -2.82 11.06 -14.39
CA GLU A 84 -1.75 10.96 -15.40
C GLU A 84 -2.05 9.92 -16.47
N ALA A 85 -2.71 8.80 -16.12
CA ALA A 85 -3.02 7.70 -17.02
C ALA A 85 -4.39 7.80 -17.70
N ARG A 86 -5.34 8.59 -17.18
CA ARG A 86 -6.74 8.62 -17.67
C ARG A 86 -7.28 10.02 -17.94
N SER A 87 -6.55 11.07 -17.60
CA SER A 87 -7.00 12.44 -17.89
C SER A 87 -6.86 12.68 -19.39
N LEU A 88 -7.95 13.12 -20.02
CA LEU A 88 -7.95 13.54 -21.42
C LEU A 88 -7.32 14.92 -21.62
N MET A 89 -7.13 15.68 -20.53
CA MET A 89 -6.51 17.00 -20.53
C MET A 89 -5.34 17.06 -19.57
N THR A 90 -4.36 17.85 -19.97
CA THR A 90 -3.23 18.25 -19.13
C THR A 90 -3.66 19.27 -18.07
N LEU A 91 -2.85 19.40 -17.03
CA LEU A 91 -3.02 20.40 -15.98
C LEU A 91 -3.12 21.83 -16.54
N GLU A 92 -2.37 22.11 -17.60
CA GLU A 92 -2.34 23.42 -18.23
C GLU A 92 -3.62 23.72 -19.01
N GLU A 93 -4.15 22.72 -19.71
CA GLU A 93 -5.42 22.84 -20.44
C GLU A 93 -6.59 23.07 -19.49
N GLU A 94 -6.68 22.30 -18.40
CA GLU A 94 -7.67 22.55 -17.35
C GLU A 94 -7.53 23.96 -16.76
N SER A 95 -6.29 24.42 -16.52
CA SER A 95 -6.03 25.78 -16.02
C SER A 95 -6.49 26.87 -16.99
N LYS A 96 -6.29 26.66 -18.31
CA LYS A 96 -6.77 27.59 -19.34
C LYS A 96 -8.29 27.70 -19.34
N ILE A 97 -9.01 26.58 -19.23
CA ILE A 97 -10.48 26.57 -19.16
C ILE A 97 -10.96 27.34 -17.92
N LEU A 98 -10.37 27.08 -16.75
CA LEU A 98 -10.76 27.76 -15.52
C LEU A 98 -10.56 29.28 -15.61
N LYS A 99 -9.43 29.74 -16.15
CA LYS A 99 -9.16 31.18 -16.37
C LYS A 99 -10.13 31.81 -17.38
N GLN A 100 -10.53 31.06 -18.40
CA GLN A 100 -11.50 31.54 -19.38
C GLN A 100 -12.89 31.72 -18.76
N ILE A 101 -13.32 30.77 -17.92
CA ILE A 101 -14.56 30.89 -17.15
C ILE A 101 -14.46 32.12 -16.25
N GLU A 102 -13.42 32.26 -15.44
CA GLU A 102 -13.24 33.41 -14.54
C GLU A 102 -13.37 34.77 -15.26
N LYS A 103 -12.75 34.92 -16.44
CA LYS A 103 -12.88 36.13 -17.27
C LYS A 103 -14.31 36.38 -17.77
N GLN A 104 -15.07 35.34 -18.09
CA GLN A 104 -16.47 35.50 -18.51
C GLN A 104 -17.35 35.96 -17.37
N TRP A 105 -17.08 35.51 -16.14
CA TRP A 105 -17.82 35.95 -14.95
C TRP A 105 -17.53 37.41 -14.61
N GLN A 106 -16.27 37.85 -14.72
CA GLN A 106 -15.93 39.27 -14.51
C GLN A 106 -16.53 40.20 -15.57
N ARG A 107 -16.75 39.74 -16.80
CA ARG A 107 -17.39 40.52 -17.87
C ARG A 107 -18.91 40.65 -17.74
N LYS A 108 -19.56 39.78 -16.96
CA LYS A 108 -21.01 39.81 -16.72
C LYS A 108 -21.41 40.63 -15.48
N LYS A 109 -20.43 41.19 -14.78
CA LYS A 109 -20.58 41.99 -13.57
C LYS A 109 -20.37 43.45 -13.92
#